data_AF-A0A7X8UB36-F1
#
_entry.id   AF-A0A7X8UB36-F1
#
_cell.length_a   1.000
_cell.length_b   1.000
_cell.length_c   1.000
_cell.angle_alpha   90.00
_cell.angle_beta   90.00
_cell.angle_gamma   90.00
#
_symmetry.space_group_name_H-M   'P 1'
#
loop_
_entity.id
_entity.type
_entity.pdbx_description
1 polymer ?
#
loop_
_entity_poly.entity_id
_entity_poly.type
_entity_poly.pdbx_seq_one_letter_code
_entity_poly.pdbx_strand_id
1 'polypeptide(L)'
;MKNGRLLFSLLAVAVLTIPLQALAQPGGGSANVELTAKREAGSGPSTGVAGKWIAKEGSNDVKLDIKVDGSKLSGTIENTQFPGPIAFKDGKLEGNTIAFSYMRSFGGQEMPISWTGTLSGDELKLKRSVGGGMPGGGR
;
A
#
# COMPACT_ATOMS: atom_id res chain seq x y z
N MET A 1 -64.29 2.97 -13.36
CA MET A 1 -63.80 3.50 -14.66
C MET A 1 -62.38 4.00 -14.45
N LYS A 2 -61.59 3.90 -15.51
CA LYS A 2 -60.13 3.84 -15.59
C LYS A 2 -59.45 5.22 -15.46
N ASN A 3 -58.17 5.22 -15.02
CA ASN A 3 -57.10 6.21 -15.30
C ASN A 3 -57.03 7.46 -14.38
N GLY A 4 -55.89 7.94 -13.86
CA GLY A 4 -54.50 7.53 -14.02
C GLY A 4 -53.51 8.45 -13.28
N ARG A 5 -52.33 7.86 -12.98
CA ARG A 5 -50.97 8.42 -12.85
C ARG A 5 -50.67 9.62 -11.91
N LEU A 6 -49.93 9.26 -10.84
CA LEU A 6 -48.60 9.78 -10.41
C LEU A 6 -48.47 11.26 -10.06
N LEU A 7 -47.95 11.53 -8.85
CA LEU A 7 -46.62 12.12 -8.63
C LEU A 7 -46.22 11.93 -7.16
N PHE A 8 -45.14 11.17 -6.94
CA PHE A 8 -44.43 11.04 -5.67
C PHE A 8 -43.53 12.28 -5.49
N SER A 9 -43.64 12.96 -4.35
CA SER A 9 -42.54 13.75 -3.79
C SER A 9 -42.64 13.65 -2.28
N LEU A 10 -42.04 12.59 -1.72
CA LEU A 10 -41.87 12.45 -0.29
C LEU A 10 -40.59 13.19 0.09
N LEU A 11 -40.76 14.33 0.75
CA LEU A 11 -39.68 15.08 1.39
C LEU A 11 -39.18 14.23 2.58
N ALA A 12 -38.16 13.42 2.36
CA ALA A 12 -37.49 12.69 3.45
C ALA A 12 -36.47 13.63 4.11
N VAL A 13 -36.83 14.14 5.29
CA VAL A 13 -35.88 14.72 6.25
C VAL A 13 -35.01 13.57 6.76
N ALA A 14 -33.87 13.33 6.10
CA ALA A 14 -32.84 12.47 6.63
C ALA A 14 -32.14 13.20 7.78
N VAL A 15 -32.53 12.86 9.00
CA VAL A 15 -31.78 13.17 10.22
C VAL A 15 -30.39 12.54 10.05
N LEU A 16 -29.40 13.37 9.74
CA LEU A 16 -27.99 12.99 9.65
C LEU A 16 -27.51 12.67 11.07
N THR A 17 -27.75 11.44 11.51
CA THR A 17 -27.00 10.86 12.62
C THR A 17 -25.59 10.66 12.11
N ILE A 18 -24.75 11.67 12.30
CA ILE A 18 -23.31 11.54 12.08
C ILE A 18 -22.85 10.52 13.14
N PRO A 19 -22.46 9.29 12.78
CA PRO A 19 -21.71 8.48 13.73
C PRO A 19 -20.46 9.27 14.06
N LEU A 20 -20.15 9.37 15.36
CA LEU A 20 -18.95 9.98 15.93
C LEU A 20 -17.70 9.32 15.32
N GLN A 21 -17.36 9.69 14.09
CA GLN A 21 -16.22 9.16 13.35
C GLN A 21 -15.03 10.03 13.70
N ALA A 22 -14.23 9.48 14.60
CA ALA A 22 -12.80 9.66 14.72
C ALA A 22 -12.31 11.10 14.51
N LEU A 23 -12.01 11.76 15.63
CA LEU A 23 -10.99 12.79 15.66
C LEU A 23 -9.77 12.28 14.88
N ALA A 24 -9.52 12.89 13.73
CA ALA A 24 -8.30 12.68 12.98
C ALA A 24 -7.13 13.11 13.89
N GLN A 25 -6.48 12.14 14.51
CA GLN A 25 -5.21 12.35 15.19
C GLN A 25 -4.12 12.61 14.14
N PRO A 26 -3.38 13.72 14.22
CA PRO A 26 -2.19 13.90 13.42
C PRO A 26 -1.07 13.04 14.03
N GLY A 27 -0.80 11.89 13.43
CA GLY A 27 0.40 11.09 13.68
C GLY A 27 0.16 9.73 14.36
N GLY A 28 0.53 8.64 13.66
CA GLY A 28 0.80 7.34 14.29
C GLY A 28 0.05 6.16 13.70
N GLY A 29 0.63 5.53 12.67
CA GLY A 29 0.52 4.09 12.43
C GLY A 29 -0.85 3.53 12.10
N SER A 30 -1.34 3.77 10.88
CA SER A 30 -2.24 2.79 10.27
C SER A 30 -1.47 1.47 10.16
N ALA A 31 -1.84 0.47 10.96
CA ALA A 31 -1.16 -0.82 11.00
C ALA A 31 -1.12 -1.50 9.63
N ASN A 32 -2.04 -1.12 8.73
CA ASN A 32 -2.04 -1.51 7.33
C ASN A 32 -2.29 -0.28 6.43
N VAL A 33 -1.40 -0.03 5.48
CA VAL A 33 -1.53 1.07 4.49
C VAL A 33 -1.45 0.47 3.09
N GLU A 34 -2.42 0.81 2.24
CA GLU A 34 -2.38 0.49 0.81
C GLU A 34 -1.84 1.70 0.03
N LEU A 35 -0.92 1.44 -0.90
CA LEU A 35 -0.21 2.45 -1.68
C LEU A 35 -0.15 2.02 -3.13
N THR A 36 -0.35 2.95 -4.06
CA THR A 36 -0.12 2.68 -5.49
C THR A 36 1.21 3.29 -5.89
N ALA A 37 2.19 2.44 -6.21
CA ALA A 37 3.46 2.89 -6.74
C ALA A 37 3.39 2.99 -8.27
N LYS A 38 3.97 4.05 -8.80
CA LYS A 38 4.16 4.24 -10.24
C LYS A 38 5.62 4.04 -10.59
N ARG A 39 5.88 3.40 -11.73
CA ARG A 39 7.23 3.21 -12.22
C ARG A 39 7.87 4.56 -12.53
N GLU A 40 9.13 4.74 -12.12
CA GLU A 40 9.91 5.92 -12.47
C GLU A 40 10.22 5.90 -13.97
N ALA A 41 9.80 6.96 -14.66
CA ALA A 41 10.04 7.13 -16.09
C ALA A 41 11.54 7.13 -16.40
N GLY A 42 11.95 6.33 -17.39
CA GLY A 42 13.37 6.16 -17.75
C GLY A 42 14.02 4.89 -17.20
N SER A 43 13.32 4.09 -16.40
CA SER A 43 13.80 2.80 -15.88
C SER A 43 13.71 1.64 -16.90
N GLY A 44 14.06 1.87 -18.17
CA GLY A 44 14.13 0.84 -19.22
C GLY A 44 12.83 0.02 -19.49
N PRO A 45 12.84 -0.88 -20.48
CA PRO A 45 11.74 -1.84 -20.68
C PRO A 45 11.85 -2.94 -19.64
N SER A 46 11.15 -2.81 -18.52
CA SER A 46 11.05 -3.87 -17.51
C SER A 46 9.77 -4.66 -17.72
N THR A 47 9.89 -5.86 -18.28
CA THR A 47 8.80 -6.85 -18.30
C THR A 47 8.66 -7.44 -16.89
N GLY A 48 7.87 -6.78 -16.03
CA GLY A 48 7.61 -7.26 -14.67
C GLY A 48 7.87 -6.22 -13.58
N VAL A 49 8.04 -6.68 -12.35
CA VAL A 49 8.11 -5.79 -11.17
C VAL A 49 9.50 -5.16 -10.94
N ALA A 50 10.54 -5.64 -11.62
CA ALA A 50 11.88 -5.05 -11.52
C ALA A 50 11.87 -3.60 -12.01
N GLY A 51 12.67 -2.74 -11.40
CA GLY A 51 12.79 -1.32 -11.72
C GLY A 51 12.61 -0.42 -10.52
N LYS A 52 12.64 0.89 -10.78
CA LYS A 52 12.41 1.92 -9.76
C LYS A 52 10.94 2.30 -9.70
N TRP A 53 10.39 2.36 -8.49
CA TRP A 53 9.00 2.68 -8.23
C TRP A 53 8.91 3.77 -7.18
N ILE A 54 7.92 4.66 -7.35
CA ILE A 54 7.64 5.76 -6.43
C ILE A 54 6.16 5.66 -6.05
N ALA A 55 5.90 5.46 -4.76
CA ALA A 55 4.57 5.55 -4.16
C ALA A 55 4.45 6.80 -3.30
N LYS A 56 3.26 7.38 -3.22
CA LYS A 56 2.96 8.50 -2.33
C LYS A 56 2.15 8.04 -1.14
N GLU A 57 2.65 8.31 0.05
CA GLU A 57 1.99 8.07 1.33
C GLU A 57 1.70 9.42 1.99
N GLY A 58 0.57 10.03 1.64
CA GLY A 58 0.24 11.40 2.06
C GLY A 58 1.28 12.40 1.53
N SER A 59 2.01 13.06 2.42
CA SER A 59 3.11 13.98 2.07
C SER A 59 4.46 13.27 1.93
N ASN A 60 4.53 11.96 2.15
CA ASN A 60 5.77 11.20 2.06
C ASN A 60 5.91 10.47 0.73
N ASP A 61 7.14 10.43 0.21
CA ASP A 61 7.49 9.63 -0.95
C ASP A 61 8.17 8.33 -0.49
N VAL A 62 7.69 7.21 -1.03
CA VAL A 62 8.27 5.89 -0.84
C VAL A 62 8.91 5.45 -2.15
N LYS A 63 10.24 5.39 -2.18
CA LYS A 63 11.03 4.97 -3.34
C LYS A 63 11.46 3.52 -3.16
N LEU A 64 11.33 2.73 -4.21
CA LEU A 64 11.70 1.31 -4.23
C LEU A 64 12.58 1.08 -5.45
N ASP A 65 13.74 0.46 -5.25
CA ASP A 65 14.58 -0.08 -6.32
C ASP A 65 14.50 -1.60 -6.24
N ILE A 66 13.75 -2.21 -7.18
CA ILE A 66 13.46 -3.64 -7.17
C ILE A 66 14.27 -4.34 -8.26
N LYS A 67 14.92 -5.43 -7.88
CA LYS A 67 15.62 -6.36 -8.77
C LYS A 67 15.00 -7.74 -8.63
N VAL A 68 14.91 -8.47 -9.73
CA VAL A 68 14.27 -9.78 -9.78
C VAL A 68 15.22 -10.75 -10.48
N ASP A 69 15.54 -11.84 -9.78
CA ASP A 69 16.35 -12.94 -10.28
C ASP A 69 15.51 -14.23 -10.21
N GLY A 70 14.76 -14.49 -11.28
CA GLY A 70 13.79 -15.59 -11.32
C GLY A 70 12.65 -15.36 -10.32
N SER A 71 12.58 -16.17 -9.26
CA SER A 71 11.60 -16.05 -8.18
C SER A 71 12.10 -15.25 -6.97
N LYS A 72 13.37 -14.86 -6.96
CA LYS A 72 13.97 -14.06 -5.88
C LYS A 72 13.80 -12.58 -6.17
N LEU A 73 13.32 -11.84 -5.18
CA LEU A 73 13.19 -10.40 -5.25
C LEU A 73 14.19 -9.76 -4.28
N SER A 74 15.02 -8.87 -4.79
CA SER A 74 15.98 -8.10 -4.00
C SER A 74 15.79 -6.61 -4.30
N GLY A 75 16.29 -5.75 -3.44
CA GLY A 75 16.09 -4.32 -3.63
C GLY A 75 16.24 -3.50 -2.38
N THR A 76 15.93 -2.22 -2.51
CA THR A 76 15.98 -1.24 -1.42
C THR A 76 14.70 -0.41 -1.37
N ILE A 77 14.26 -0.09 -0.16
CA ILE A 77 13.18 0.88 0.09
C ILE A 77 13.75 2.10 0.81
N GLU A 78 13.29 3.27 0.41
CA GLU A 78 13.56 4.54 1.06
C GLU A 78 12.23 5.28 1.26
N ASN A 79 12.07 5.97 2.40
CA ASN A 79 10.89 6.78 2.69
C ASN A 79 11.35 8.14 3.21
N THR A 80 10.75 9.23 2.74
CA THR A 80 11.06 10.59 3.22
C THR A 80 10.81 10.78 4.72
N GLN A 81 9.85 10.06 5.32
CA GLN A 81 9.57 10.11 6.75
C GLN A 81 10.72 9.55 7.60
N PHE A 82 11.48 8.62 7.04
CA PHE A 82 12.58 7.94 7.72
C PHE A 82 13.70 7.73 6.68
N PRO A 83 14.57 8.73 6.52
CA PRO A 83 15.62 8.69 5.51
C PRO A 83 16.60 7.55 5.79
N GLY A 84 17.16 7.00 4.72
CA GLY A 84 18.06 5.85 4.77
C GLY A 84 17.49 4.67 3.98
N PRO A 85 18.15 4.24 2.90
CA PRO A 85 17.72 3.07 2.14
C PRO A 85 17.93 1.81 2.97
N ILE A 86 16.91 0.95 3.01
CA ILE A 86 16.93 -0.33 3.71
C ILE A 86 16.79 -1.44 2.67
N ALA A 87 17.69 -2.43 2.73
CA ALA A 87 17.61 -3.60 1.87
C ALA A 87 16.43 -4.50 2.23
N PHE A 88 15.80 -5.08 1.22
CA PHE A 88 14.74 -6.07 1.41
C PHE A 88 15.30 -7.34 2.07
N LYS A 89 14.48 -7.92 2.93
CA LYS A 89 14.63 -9.25 3.51
C LYS A 89 13.48 -10.13 3.03
N ASP A 90 13.78 -11.40 2.80
CA ASP A 90 12.81 -12.43 2.41
C ASP A 90 11.95 -12.04 1.18
N GLY A 91 12.57 -11.35 0.22
CA GLY A 91 11.91 -10.91 -0.99
C GLY A 91 11.61 -12.08 -1.94
N LYS A 92 10.33 -12.21 -2.32
CA LYS A 92 9.81 -13.25 -3.20
C LYS A 92 8.93 -12.63 -4.29
N LEU A 93 8.98 -13.24 -5.47
CA LEU A 93 8.08 -12.95 -6.58
C LEU A 93 7.36 -14.24 -6.99
N GLU A 94 6.04 -14.20 -6.98
CA GLU A 94 5.14 -15.27 -7.40
C GLU A 94 4.20 -14.74 -8.48
N GLY A 95 4.56 -14.96 -9.75
CA GLY A 95 3.81 -14.43 -10.90
C GLY A 95 3.80 -12.90 -10.91
N ASN A 96 2.66 -12.31 -10.52
CA ASN A 96 2.46 -10.86 -10.44
C ASN A 96 2.49 -10.33 -8.99
N THR A 97 2.62 -11.20 -8.00
CA THR A 97 2.60 -10.83 -6.59
C THR A 97 4.01 -10.83 -6.03
N ILE A 98 4.36 -9.75 -5.35
CA ILE A 98 5.60 -9.61 -4.59
C ILE A 98 5.33 -9.63 -3.10
N ALA A 99 6.29 -10.15 -2.35
CA ALA A 99 6.31 -10.03 -0.90
C ALA A 99 7.75 -9.76 -0.47
N PHE A 100 7.95 -8.81 0.42
CA PHE A 100 9.25 -8.54 1.03
C PHE A 100 9.05 -7.95 2.42
N SER A 101 10.09 -7.98 3.25
CA SER A 101 10.06 -7.34 4.57
C SER A 101 11.35 -6.58 4.82
N TYR A 102 11.37 -5.74 5.84
CA TYR A 102 12.61 -5.17 6.37
C TYR A 102 12.43 -4.83 7.84
N MET A 103 13.55 -4.69 8.54
CA MET A 103 13.56 -4.27 9.94
C MET A 103 13.80 -2.77 10.03
N ARG A 104 13.04 -2.09 10.88
CA ARG A 104 13.26 -0.68 11.19
C ARG A 104 13.27 -0.50 12.70
N SER A 105 14.28 0.20 13.21
CA SER A 105 14.31 0.60 14.62
C SER A 105 13.39 1.80 14.82
N PHE A 106 12.40 1.66 15.69
CA PHE A 106 11.49 2.72 16.08
C PHE A 106 11.53 2.85 17.61
N GLY A 107 12.03 3.99 18.11
CA GLY A 107 12.14 4.22 19.55
C GLY A 107 13.06 3.23 20.28
N GLY A 108 14.07 2.67 19.60
CA GLY A 108 14.98 1.67 20.17
C GLY A 108 14.47 0.22 20.09
N GLN A 109 13.30 -0.01 19.51
CA GLN A 109 12.77 -1.36 19.26
C GLN A 109 12.80 -1.68 17.76
N GLU A 110 13.34 -2.84 17.39
CA GLU A 110 13.30 -3.31 16.01
C GLU A 110 11.90 -3.84 15.69
N MET A 111 11.25 -3.24 14.69
CA MET A 111 9.94 -3.63 14.22
C MET A 111 10.04 -4.18 12.80
N PRO A 112 9.55 -5.40 12.54
CA PRO A 112 9.42 -5.90 11.19
C PRO A 112 8.30 -5.15 10.46
N ILE A 113 8.62 -4.69 9.26
CA ILE A 113 7.68 -4.09 8.32
C ILE A 113 7.61 -5.00 7.11
N SER A 114 6.46 -5.66 6.94
CA SER A 114 6.19 -6.50 5.78
C SER A 114 5.44 -5.73 4.72
N TRP A 115 5.74 -6.01 3.47
CA TRP A 115 5.11 -5.45 2.30
C TRP A 115 4.68 -6.57 1.37
N THR A 116 3.44 -6.48 0.90
CA THR A 116 2.96 -7.28 -0.22
C THR A 116 2.61 -6.35 -1.37
N GLY A 117 2.71 -6.83 -2.59
CA GLY A 117 2.36 -6.02 -3.75
C GLY A 117 1.84 -6.85 -4.91
N THR A 118 0.99 -6.25 -5.73
CA THR A 118 0.50 -6.86 -6.96
C THR A 118 0.76 -5.93 -8.13
N LEU A 119 1.48 -6.42 -9.13
CA LEU A 119 1.76 -5.73 -10.38
C LEU A 119 0.53 -5.76 -11.28
N SER A 120 0.06 -4.57 -11.68
CA SER A 120 -1.09 -4.36 -12.54
C SER A 120 -0.71 -3.42 -13.69
N GLY A 121 -0.11 -3.98 -14.75
CA GLY A 121 0.43 -3.21 -15.86
C GLY A 121 1.62 -2.34 -15.41
N ASP A 122 1.44 -1.02 -15.45
CA ASP A 122 2.45 -0.02 -15.05
C ASP A 122 2.30 0.48 -13.62
N GLU A 123 1.37 -0.09 -12.85
CA GLU A 123 1.15 0.24 -11.44
C GLU A 123 1.45 -0.95 -10.54
N LEU A 124 2.05 -0.67 -9.38
CA LEU A 124 2.33 -1.66 -8.34
C LEU A 124 1.50 -1.31 -7.10
N LYS A 125 0.46 -2.09 -6.84
CA LYS A 125 -0.40 -1.92 -5.66
C LYS A 125 0.28 -2.58 -4.47
N LEU A 126 0.79 -1.77 -3.56
CA LEU A 126 1.52 -2.18 -2.37
C LEU A 126 0.61 -2.14 -1.14
N LYS A 127 0.83 -3.06 -0.21
CA LYS A 127 0.24 -3.05 1.12
C LYS A 127 1.36 -3.20 2.14
N ARG A 128 1.49 -2.23 3.03
CA ARG A 128 2.42 -2.26 4.17
C ARG A 128 1.69 -2.77 5.40
N SER A 129 2.33 -3.66 6.16
CA SER A 129 1.92 -4.04 7.51
C SER A 129 3.07 -3.82 8.50
N VAL A 130 2.79 -3.14 9.62
CA VAL A 130 3.77 -2.80 10.66
C VAL A 130 3.47 -3.63 11.90
N GLY A 131 4.48 -4.32 12.45
CA GLY A 131 4.33 -5.05 13.72
C GLY A 131 4.03 -6.55 13.57
N GLY A 132 4.40 -7.15 12.44
CA GLY A 132 4.39 -8.62 12.31
C GLY A 132 3.00 -9.20 12.09
N GLY A 133 2.40 -8.88 10.96
CA GLY A 133 1.23 -9.58 10.45
C GLY A 133 1.34 -9.69 8.94
N MET A 134 2.16 -10.60 8.43
CA MET A 134 1.99 -11.03 7.05
C MET A 134 0.59 -11.65 6.97
N PRO A 135 -0.37 -11.07 6.23
CA PRO A 135 -1.69 -11.66 6.09
C PRO A 135 -1.52 -12.89 5.19
N GLY A 136 -1.38 -14.08 5.78
CA GLY A 136 -1.25 -15.32 5.01
C GLY A 136 -0.25 -16.37 5.52
N GLY A 137 0.35 -16.19 6.70
CA GLY A 137 1.16 -17.23 7.34
C GLY A 137 0.36 -18.10 8.31
N GLY A 138 -0.79 -18.62 7.89
CA GLY A 138 -1.52 -19.62 8.67
C GLY A 138 -0.65 -20.87 8.81
N ARG A 139 -0.35 -21.26 10.05
CA ARG A 139 0.03 -22.64 10.36
C ARG A 139 -1.24 -23.45 10.56
#